data_AF-A0A6V8ESP5-F1
#
_entry.id   AF-A0A6V8ESP5-F1
#
_cell.length_a   1.000
_cell.length_b   1.000
_cell.length_c   1.000
_cell.angle_alpha   90.00
_cell.angle_beta   90.00
_cell.angle_gamma   90.00
#
_symmetry.space_group_name_H-M   'P 1'
#
loop_
_entity.id
_entity.type
_entity.pdbx_description
1 polymer ?
#
loop_
_entity_poly.entity_id
_entity_poly.type
_entity_poly.pdbx_seq_one_letter_code
_entity_poly.pdbx_strand_id
1 'polypeptide(L)'
;MILVVYVLSTWAGAAAVQAQGAVPDITLTCNQPSAIDVEPGAPRSTIVNCNLENPSIHQVKVEIRIQAGNLAYSGPASVTVGNGLSASFQVTLRADLRAPEGSQT
;
A
#
# COMPACT_ATOMS: atom_id res chain seq x y z
N MET A 1 39.72 -29.43 -33.61
CA MET A 1 38.45 -30.00 -33.10
C MET A 1 38.08 -29.56 -31.67
N ILE A 2 39.00 -28.95 -30.91
CA ILE A 2 38.74 -28.43 -29.55
C ILE A 2 38.00 -27.08 -29.55
N LEU A 3 38.27 -26.23 -30.55
CA LEU A 3 37.64 -24.90 -30.71
C LEU A 3 36.12 -24.96 -30.97
N VAL A 4 35.63 -26.02 -31.60
CA VAL A 4 34.20 -26.19 -31.91
C VAL A 4 33.41 -26.51 -30.63
N VAL A 5 33.97 -27.33 -29.73
CA VAL A 5 33.33 -27.71 -28.47
C VAL A 5 33.16 -26.50 -27.54
N TYR A 6 34.11 -25.56 -27.57
CA TYR A 6 34.06 -24.34 -26.74
C TYR A 6 32.93 -23.39 -27.14
N VAL A 7 32.63 -23.27 -28.44
CA VAL A 7 31.55 -22.40 -28.94
C VAL A 7 30.17 -23.01 -28.65
N LEU A 8 30.06 -24.34 -28.65
CA LEU A 8 28.81 -25.03 -28.29
C LEU A 8 28.49 -24.97 -26.79
N SER A 9 29.50 -24.89 -25.91
CA SER A 9 29.27 -24.82 -24.46
C SER A 9 28.71 -23.48 -23.95
N THR A 10 28.87 -22.39 -24.71
CA THR A 10 28.33 -21.06 -24.32
C THR A 10 26.85 -20.87 -24.66
N TRP A 11 26.21 -21.86 -25.28
CA TRP A 11 24.78 -21.91 -25.57
C TRP A 11 23.98 -22.75 -24.57
N ALA A 12 24.61 -23.24 -23.49
CA ALA A 12 23.88 -23.79 -22.34
C ALA A 12 23.23 -22.61 -21.59
N GLY A 13 21.93 -22.44 -21.86
CA GLY A 13 21.16 -21.24 -21.56
C GLY A 13 21.32 -20.69 -20.15
N ALA A 14 21.43 -19.37 -20.08
CA ALA A 14 20.98 -18.66 -18.89
C ALA A 14 19.50 -19.03 -18.70
N ALA A 15 19.21 -19.85 -17.69
CA ALA A 15 17.84 -20.01 -17.24
C ALA A 15 17.33 -18.60 -16.92
N ALA A 16 16.32 -18.13 -17.66
CA ALA A 16 15.63 -16.92 -17.28
C ALA A 16 14.98 -17.21 -15.92
N VAL A 17 15.62 -16.74 -14.84
CA VAL A 17 15.00 -16.74 -13.51
C VAL A 17 13.93 -15.67 -13.58
N GLN A 18 12.76 -16.05 -14.08
CA GLN A 18 11.58 -15.24 -13.87
C GLN A 18 11.32 -15.28 -12.36
N ALA A 19 11.56 -14.17 -11.70
CA ALA A 19 11.07 -13.95 -10.35
C ALA A 19 9.54 -13.83 -10.44
N GLN A 20 8.82 -14.93 -10.66
CA GLN A 20 7.38 -15.00 -10.40
C GLN A 20 7.17 -15.21 -8.91
N GLY A 21 7.66 -14.28 -8.09
CA GLY A 21 7.05 -14.10 -6.77
C GLY A 21 5.63 -13.68 -7.07
N ALA A 22 4.67 -14.60 -6.92
CA ALA A 22 3.25 -14.28 -7.02
C ALA A 22 2.99 -13.11 -6.08
N VAL A 23 2.88 -11.91 -6.63
CA VAL A 23 2.37 -10.77 -5.86
C VAL A 23 0.91 -11.14 -5.62
N PRO A 24 0.50 -11.43 -4.38
CA PRO A 24 -0.89 -11.70 -4.12
C PRO A 24 -1.69 -10.50 -4.62
N ASP A 25 -2.67 -10.77 -5.48
CA ASP A 25 -3.61 -9.73 -5.92
C ASP A 25 -4.33 -9.24 -4.68
N ILE A 26 -4.17 -7.97 -4.33
CA ILE A 26 -4.76 -7.34 -3.15
C ILE A 26 -5.40 -6.04 -3.58
N THR A 27 -6.66 -5.86 -3.22
CA THR A 27 -7.42 -4.67 -3.58
C THR A 27 -7.57 -3.79 -2.35
N LEU A 28 -6.92 -2.62 -2.36
CA LEU A 28 -7.06 -1.59 -1.32
C LEU A 28 -7.94 -0.46 -1.85
N THR A 29 -9.07 -0.23 -1.18
CA THR A 29 -9.96 0.89 -1.48
C THR A 29 -10.08 1.77 -0.25
N CYS A 30 -9.92 3.08 -0.42
CA CYS A 30 -10.07 4.06 0.66
C CYS A 30 -11.09 5.12 0.24
N ASN A 31 -11.95 5.49 1.19
CA ASN A 31 -12.97 6.50 0.95
C ASN A 31 -12.31 7.88 0.86
N GLN A 32 -12.91 8.78 0.08
CA GLN A 32 -12.50 10.19 0.07
C GLN A 32 -12.60 10.75 1.50
N PRO A 33 -11.51 11.30 2.07
CA PRO A 33 -11.58 11.95 3.36
C PRO A 33 -12.58 13.10 3.33
N SER A 34 -13.36 13.26 4.39
CA SER A 34 -14.13 14.48 4.58
C SER A 34 -13.20 15.68 4.75
N ALA A 35 -13.64 16.86 4.33
CA ALA A 35 -12.91 18.10 4.55
C ALA A 35 -12.57 18.26 6.04
N ILE A 36 -11.34 18.69 6.32
CA ILE A 36 -10.91 18.98 7.69
C ILE A 36 -11.48 20.35 8.05
N ASP A 37 -12.35 20.37 9.04
CA ASP A 37 -12.85 21.60 9.62
C ASP A 37 -11.80 22.27 10.49
N VAL A 38 -11.64 23.58 10.31
CA VAL A 38 -10.58 24.41 10.89
C VAL A 38 -11.10 25.49 11.83
N GLU A 39 -12.43 25.56 12.01
CA GLU A 39 -13.05 26.56 12.88
C GLU A 39 -12.51 26.51 14.33
N PRO A 40 -12.52 27.63 15.06
CA PRO A 40 -12.05 27.66 16.44
C PRO A 40 -12.84 26.68 17.32
N GLY A 41 -12.16 25.63 17.80
CA GLY A 41 -12.76 24.58 18.65
C GLY A 41 -13.00 23.25 17.94
N ALA A 42 -12.85 23.19 16.62
CA ALA A 42 -12.93 21.94 15.87
C ALA A 42 -11.72 21.02 16.11
N PRO A 43 -11.89 19.70 15.95
CA PRO A 43 -10.80 18.74 16.18
C PRO A 43 -9.67 18.81 15.13
N ARG A 44 -9.90 19.47 13.98
CA ARG A 44 -8.94 19.60 12.86
C ARG A 44 -8.40 18.26 12.38
N SER A 45 -9.26 17.25 12.39
CA SER A 45 -8.94 15.89 11.98
C SER A 45 -10.05 15.31 11.14
N THR A 46 -9.68 14.42 10.22
CA THR A 46 -10.60 13.63 9.41
C THR A 46 -10.22 12.15 9.50
N ILE A 47 -11.17 11.26 9.21
CA ILE A 47 -10.96 9.82 9.23
C ILE A 47 -11.15 9.30 7.81
N VAL A 48 -10.16 8.58 7.33
CA VAL A 48 -10.22 7.81 6.08
C VAL A 48 -10.53 6.37 6.44
N ASN A 49 -11.65 5.87 5.95
CA ASN A 49 -12.00 4.45 6.06
C ASN A 49 -11.43 3.73 4.84
N CYS A 50 -10.66 2.67 5.08
CA CYS A 50 -10.10 1.82 4.04
C CYS A 50 -10.59 0.38 4.20
N ASN A 51 -10.81 -0.29 3.08
CA ASN A 51 -11.13 -1.70 2.99
C ASN A 51 -10.05 -2.41 2.16
N LEU A 52 -9.50 -3.48 2.72
CA LEU A 52 -8.51 -4.33 2.10
C LEU A 52 -9.13 -5.70 1.81
N GLU A 53 -9.20 -6.07 0.54
CA GLU A 53 -9.73 -7.35 0.08
C GLU A 53 -8.61 -8.28 -0.35
N ASN A 54 -8.68 -9.53 0.10
CA ASN A 54 -7.76 -10.60 -0.26
C ASN A 54 -8.48 -11.65 -1.11
N PRO A 55 -8.45 -11.54 -2.46
CA PRO A 55 -8.99 -12.57 -3.35
C PRO A 55 -8.17 -13.87 -3.36
N SER A 56 -7.03 -13.93 -2.68
CA SER A 56 -6.20 -15.14 -2.60
C SER A 56 -6.87 -16.27 -1.82
N ILE A 57 -6.50 -17.50 -2.17
CA ILE A 57 -6.83 -18.72 -1.41
C ILE A 57 -5.99 -18.86 -0.13
N HIS A 58 -4.98 -18.02 0.05
CA HIS A 58 -4.10 -18.01 1.21
C HIS A 58 -4.32 -16.77 2.07
N GLN A 59 -3.99 -16.86 3.35
CA GLN A 59 -3.88 -15.68 4.22
C GLN A 59 -2.72 -14.81 3.76
N VAL A 60 -2.94 -13.51 3.68
CA VAL A 60 -1.93 -12.53 3.28
C VAL A 60 -1.73 -11.53 4.41
N LYS A 61 -0.46 -11.16 4.64
CA LYS A 61 -0.09 -10.03 5.49
C LYS A 61 0.34 -8.87 4.59
N VAL A 62 -0.35 -7.75 4.68
CA VAL A 62 -0.08 -6.55 3.88
C VAL A 62 0.54 -5.49 4.77
N GLU A 63 1.69 -4.97 4.35
CA GLU A 63 2.29 -3.79 4.96
C GLU A 63 1.64 -2.52 4.41
N ILE A 64 1.29 -1.60 5.30
CA ILE A 64 0.59 -0.36 4.95
C ILE A 64 1.55 0.81 5.14
N ARG A 65 1.72 1.61 4.09
CA ARG A 65 2.50 2.86 4.13
C ARG A 65 1.57 4.03 3.89
N ILE A 66 1.41 4.88 4.90
CA ILE A 66 0.56 6.07 4.84
C ILE A 66 1.45 7.27 4.51
N GLN A 67 1.08 8.03 3.48
CA GLN A 67 1.77 9.25 3.08
C GLN A 67 0.77 10.41 3.17
N ALA A 68 0.93 11.27 4.17
CA ALA A 68 -0.01 12.37 4.46
C ALA A 68 0.61 13.78 4.32
N GLY A 69 1.79 13.88 3.71
CA GLY A 69 2.48 15.17 3.51
C GLY A 69 2.78 15.87 4.83
N ASN A 70 2.22 17.06 5.01
CA ASN A 70 2.35 17.91 6.21
C ASN A 70 1.29 17.61 7.29
N LEU A 71 0.41 16.62 7.08
CA LEU A 71 -0.58 16.20 8.07
C LEU A 71 0.02 15.14 9.00
N ALA A 72 -0.29 15.24 10.29
CA ALA A 72 -0.05 14.15 11.22
C ALA A 72 -1.04 13.02 10.91
N TYR A 73 -0.61 11.77 10.98
CA TYR A 73 -1.46 10.62 10.70
C TYR A 73 -1.30 9.49 11.73
N SER A 74 -2.32 8.66 11.83
CA SER A 74 -2.33 7.45 12.65
C SER A 74 -3.09 6.34 11.94
N GLY A 75 -2.55 5.13 11.94
CA GLY A 75 -3.15 3.96 11.31
C GLY A 75 -2.31 2.70 11.54
N PRO A 76 -2.82 1.52 11.12
CA PRO A 76 -2.10 0.27 11.26
C PRO A 76 -0.86 0.21 10.35
N ALA A 77 0.24 -0.34 10.87
CA ALA A 77 1.46 -0.58 10.08
C ALA A 77 1.35 -1.81 9.17
N SER A 78 0.50 -2.78 9.55
CA SER A 78 0.20 -3.95 8.73
C SER A 78 -1.16 -4.52 9.09
N VAL A 79 -1.83 -5.13 8.12
CA VAL A 79 -3.09 -5.86 8.31
C VAL A 79 -2.94 -7.26 7.74
N THR A 80 -3.42 -8.24 8.51
CA THR A 80 -3.49 -9.63 8.06
C THR A 80 -4.93 -9.96 7.69
N VAL A 81 -5.14 -10.47 6.48
CA VAL A 81 -6.47 -10.79 5.95
C VAL A 81 -6.53 -12.27 5.58
N GLY A 82 -7.58 -12.96 6.03
CA GLY A 82 -7.82 -14.36 5.68
C GLY A 82 -8.11 -14.56 4.19
N ASN A 83 -8.19 -15.82 3.76
CA ASN A 83 -8.46 -16.17 2.37
C ASN A 83 -9.86 -15.73 1.94
N GLY A 84 -10.00 -15.04 0.81
CA GLY A 84 -11.30 -14.56 0.30
C GLY A 84 -12.04 -13.62 1.25
N LEU A 85 -11.35 -13.03 2.23
CA LEU A 85 -11.94 -12.12 3.21
C LEU A 85 -11.51 -10.68 2.95
N SER A 86 -12.23 -9.76 3.60
CA SER A 86 -11.92 -8.33 3.62
C SER A 86 -11.72 -7.85 5.05
N ALA A 87 -10.82 -6.88 5.21
CA ALA A 87 -10.56 -6.21 6.48
C ALA A 87 -10.67 -4.70 6.33
N SER A 88 -11.46 -4.09 7.21
CA SER A 88 -11.62 -2.64 7.29
C SER A 88 -10.72 -2.05 8.36
N PHE A 89 -10.07 -0.93 8.05
CA PHE A 89 -9.29 -0.17 9.01
C PHE A 89 -9.48 1.33 8.80
N GLN A 90 -9.12 2.09 9.83
CA GLN A 90 -9.24 3.55 9.83
C GLN A 90 -7.86 4.19 9.88
N VAL A 91 -7.71 5.26 9.11
CA VAL A 91 -6.56 6.15 9.16
C VAL A 91 -7.06 7.52 9.59
N THR A 92 -6.57 8.01 10.72
CA THR A 92 -6.86 9.37 11.18
C THR A 92 -5.81 10.31 10.61
N LEU A 93 -6.26 11.40 9.99
CA LEU A 93 -5.42 12.49 9.52
C LEU A 93 -5.73 13.73 10.37
N ARG A 94 -4.69 14.48 10.73
CA ARG A 94 -4.80 15.69 11.56
C ARG A 94 -3.96 16.81 10.97
N ALA A 95 -4.58 17.97 10.81
CA ALA A 95 -3.91 19.19 10.39
C ALA A 95 -3.18 19.86 11.56
N ASP A 96 -2.05 20.50 11.28
CA ASP A 96 -1.35 21.35 12.23
C ASP A 96 -2.22 22.56 12.61
N LEU A 97 -2.05 23.08 13.83
CA LEU A 97 -2.74 24.26 14.32
C LEU A 97 -2.49 25.52 13.48
N ARG A 98 -1.41 25.54 12.68
CA ARG A 98 -1.00 26.65 11.81
C ARG A 98 -1.38 26.47 10.34
N ALA A 99 -2.11 25.40 9.99
CA ALA A 99 -2.55 25.20 8.61
C ALA A 99 -3.61 26.26 8.24
N PRO A 100 -3.41 27.04 7.15
CA PRO A 100 -4.43 27.98 6.69
C PRO A 100 -5.66 27.22 6.18
N GLU A 101 -6.81 27.84 6.38
CA GLU A 101 -8.12 27.38 5.92
C GLU A 101 -8.09 27.23 4.39
N GLY A 102 -8.35 26.04 3.85
CA GLY A 102 -8.56 25.87 2.41
C GLY A 102 -7.32 25.74 1.51
N SER A 103 -6.19 25.21 1.99
CA SER A 103 -5.09 24.83 1.09
C SER A 103 -5.43 23.57 0.28
N GLN A 104 -6.23 23.70 -0.78
CA GLN A 104 -6.26 22.75 -1.89
C GLN A 104 -5.23 23.22 -2.93
N THR A 105 -4.13 22.49 -3.06
CA THR A 105 -3.21 22.59 -4.21
C THR A 105 -3.08 21.22 -4.84
#